data_AF-A0A261U3V9-F1
#
_entry.id   AF-A0A261U3V9-F1
#
_cell.length_a   1.000
_cell.length_b   1.000
_cell.length_c   1.000
_cell.angle_alpha   90.00
_cell.angle_beta   90.00
_cell.angle_gamma   90.00
#
_symmetry.space_group_name_H-M   'P 1'
#
loop_
_entity.id
_entity.type
_entity.pdbx_description
1 polymer ?
#
loop_
_entity_poly.entity_id
_entity_poly.type
_entity_poly.pdbx_seq_one_letter_code
_entity_poly.pdbx_strand_id
1 'polypeptide(L)'
;MSETLISLLVWMTDEVWPFPVLILVLVLAVLLIARLMRVPQSSKGLLAVLVVLMLFIPFGTPALLIFGSSLTAPLIYHYGVPGQAVIVSSAQTGNIYNNQPVERYTVELQKADGQKIATHFDSSDFNVYPSRNQVRYPAAGQPFPVHYLASRPQSFVILVEGAAPQAER
;
A
#
# COMPACT_ATOMS: atom_id res chain seq x y z
N MET A 1 -17.80 1.73 -1.50
CA MET A 1 -16.61 2.15 -2.27
C MET A 1 -16.28 1.03 -3.24
N SER A 2 -15.99 1.30 -4.52
CA SER A 2 -15.71 0.22 -5.48
C SER A 2 -14.31 -0.38 -5.22
N GLU A 3 -14.15 -1.70 -5.38
CA GLU A 3 -12.86 -2.39 -5.22
C GLU A 3 -11.75 -1.76 -6.09
N THR A 4 -12.12 -1.27 -7.28
CA THR A 4 -11.23 -0.56 -8.19
C THR A 4 -10.64 0.71 -7.59
N LEU A 5 -11.43 1.48 -6.83
CA LEU A 5 -10.97 2.69 -6.15
C LEU A 5 -10.02 2.33 -5.01
N ILE A 6 -10.33 1.27 -4.25
CA ILE A 6 -9.47 0.75 -3.18
C ILE A 6 -8.13 0.29 -3.76
N SER A 7 -8.17 -0.46 -4.86
CA SER A 7 -6.96 -0.98 -5.52
C SER A 7 -6.08 0.12 -6.09
N LEU A 8 -6.70 1.20 -6.59
CA LEU A 8 -5.96 2.39 -7.01
C LEU A 8 -5.30 3.09 -5.81
N LEU A 9 -6.02 3.24 -4.70
CA LEU A 9 -5.51 3.87 -3.49
C LEU A 9 -4.34 3.07 -2.91
N VAL A 10 -4.50 1.75 -2.74
CA VAL A 10 -3.44 0.86 -2.26
C VAL A 10 -2.22 0.93 -3.17
N TRP A 11 -2.41 0.89 -4.49
CA TRP A 11 -1.29 1.02 -5.43
C TRP A 11 -0.56 2.36 -5.31
N MET A 12 -1.27 3.48 -5.18
CA MET A 12 -0.63 4.79 -4.99
C MET A 12 0.15 4.86 -3.68
N THR A 13 -0.30 4.17 -2.64
CA THR A 13 0.37 4.10 -1.34
C THR A 13 1.61 3.22 -1.38
N ASP A 14 1.54 2.04 -2.01
CA ASP A 14 2.67 1.09 -2.07
C ASP A 14 3.79 1.59 -2.99
N GLU A 15 3.43 2.17 -4.14
CA GLU A 15 4.39 2.57 -5.17
C GLU A 15 5.01 3.96 -4.89
N VAL A 16 4.30 4.81 -4.14
CA VAL A 16 4.72 6.12 -3.63
C VAL A 16 5.01 7.20 -4.69
N TRP A 17 5.67 6.91 -5.81
CA TRP A 17 5.96 7.88 -6.87
C TRP A 17 4.74 8.51 -7.57
N PRO A 18 3.54 7.87 -7.63
CA PRO A 18 2.37 8.54 -8.20
C PRO A 18 1.95 9.76 -7.38
N PHE A 19 2.29 9.81 -6.09
CA PHE A 19 1.92 10.90 -5.19
C PHE A 19 2.54 12.25 -5.57
N PRO A 20 3.87 12.41 -5.75
CA PRO A 20 4.44 13.68 -6.21
C PRO A 20 3.94 14.07 -7.61
N VAL A 21 3.70 13.11 -8.50
CA VAL A 21 3.11 13.39 -9.82
C VAL A 21 1.71 13.97 -9.69
N LEU A 22 0.86 13.42 -8.82
CA LEU A 22 -0.46 13.95 -8.52
C LEU A 22 -0.38 15.39 -8.01
N ILE A 23 0.55 15.68 -7.09
CA ILE A 23 0.77 17.04 -6.57
C ILE A 23 1.18 18.01 -7.71
N LEU A 24 2.07 17.60 -8.61
CA LEU A 24 2.47 18.42 -9.75
C LEU A 24 1.29 18.70 -10.69
N VAL A 25 0.45 17.70 -10.96
CA VAL A 25 -0.77 17.87 -11.76
C VAL A 25 -1.73 18.85 -11.09
N LEU A 26 -1.91 18.75 -9.77
CA LEU A 26 -2.74 19.68 -9.00
C LEU A 26 -2.19 21.11 -9.04
N VAL A 27 -0.87 21.28 -8.93
CA VAL A 27 -0.21 22.58 -9.09
C VAL A 27 -0.50 23.17 -10.47
N LEU A 28 -0.33 22.38 -11.54
CA LEU A 28 -0.64 22.83 -12.91
C LEU A 28 -2.12 23.19 -13.09
N ALA A 29 -3.02 22.41 -12.50
CA ALA A 29 -4.46 22.68 -12.54
C ALA A 29 -4.80 24.00 -11.80
N VAL A 30 -4.23 24.22 -10.62
CA VAL A 30 -4.40 25.48 -9.87
C VAL A 30 -3.87 26.67 -10.66
N LEU A 31 -2.70 26.55 -11.29
CA LEU A 31 -2.14 27.60 -12.14
C LEU A 31 -3.02 27.89 -13.37
N LEU A 32 -3.55 26.85 -14.00
CA LEU A 32 -4.47 26.98 -15.13
C LEU A 32 -5.76 27.69 -14.72
N ILE A 33 -6.38 27.27 -13.62
CA ILE A 33 -7.61 27.90 -13.08
C ILE A 33 -7.33 29.35 -12.70
N ALA A 34 -6.22 29.64 -12.03
CA ALA A 34 -5.83 31.00 -11.67
C ALA A 34 -5.66 31.89 -12.92
N ARG A 35 -5.06 31.34 -13.99
CA ARG A 35 -4.92 32.03 -15.28
C ARG A 35 -6.27 32.30 -15.93
N LEU A 36 -7.19 31.32 -15.93
CA LEU A 36 -8.55 31.47 -16.47
C LEU A 36 -9.36 32.52 -15.68
N MET A 37 -9.20 32.54 -14.36
CA MET A 37 -9.85 33.52 -13.48
C MET A 37 -9.14 34.88 -13.43
N ARG A 38 -8.08 35.08 -14.22
CA ARG A 38 -7.24 36.29 -14.24
C ARG A 38 -6.71 36.71 -12.86
N VAL A 39 -6.48 35.72 -11.98
CA VAL A 39 -5.88 35.95 -10.67
C VAL A 39 -4.45 36.45 -10.89
N PRO A 40 -4.04 37.57 -10.26
CA PRO A 40 -2.67 38.04 -10.34
C PRO A 40 -1.69 36.97 -9.86
N GLN A 41 -0.63 36.70 -10.63
CA GLN A 41 0.39 35.72 -10.22
C GLN A 41 1.13 36.12 -8.92
N SER A 42 1.09 37.40 -8.55
CA SER A 42 1.60 37.93 -7.28
C SER A 42 0.61 37.81 -6.11
N SER A 43 -0.57 37.20 -6.31
CA SER A 43 -1.56 37.00 -5.26
C SER A 43 -0.96 36.16 -4.12
N LYS A 44 -0.90 36.73 -2.91
CA LYS A 44 -0.44 36.03 -1.71
C LYS A 44 -1.23 34.74 -1.45
N GLY A 45 -2.53 34.73 -1.78
CA GLY A 45 -3.39 33.56 -1.64
C GLY A 45 -3.00 32.43 -2.60
N LEU A 46 -2.74 32.76 -3.88
CA LEU A 46 -2.27 31.78 -4.86
C LEU A 46 -0.91 31.21 -4.45
N LEU A 47 0.03 32.08 -4.07
CA LEU A 47 1.35 31.66 -3.60
C LEU A 47 1.26 30.76 -2.37
N ALA A 48 0.39 31.09 -1.40
CA ALA A 48 0.18 30.25 -0.22
C ALA A 48 -0.33 28.84 -0.60
N VAL A 49 -1.32 28.74 -1.49
CA VAL A 49 -1.84 27.45 -1.97
C VAL A 49 -0.75 26.63 -2.66
N LEU A 50 0.05 27.25 -3.53
CA LEU A 50 1.13 26.58 -4.24
C LEU A 50 2.23 26.08 -3.28
N VAL A 51 2.60 26.89 -2.29
CA VAL A 51 3.56 26.50 -1.25
C VAL A 51 3.01 25.32 -0.45
N VAL A 52 1.76 25.38 0.00
CA VAL A 52 1.12 24.29 0.74
C VAL A 52 1.10 23.00 -0.08
N LEU A 53 0.73 23.07 -1.36
CA LEU A 53 0.76 21.91 -2.26
C LEU A 53 2.18 21.35 -2.40
N MET A 54 3.18 22.21 -2.64
CA MET A 54 4.57 21.81 -2.75
C MET A 54 5.12 21.15 -1.47
N LEU A 55 4.65 21.57 -0.29
CA LEU A 55 5.04 20.93 0.98
C LEU A 55 4.57 19.48 1.10
N PHE A 56 3.50 19.07 0.41
CA PHE A 56 3.11 17.66 0.41
C PHE A 56 4.18 16.76 -0.23
N ILE A 57 5.04 17.25 -1.12
CA ILE A 57 6.09 16.41 -1.71
C ILE A 57 7.14 15.97 -0.67
N PRO A 58 7.88 16.88 0.01
CA PRO A 58 8.89 16.49 0.98
C PRO A 58 8.32 15.88 2.27
N PHE A 59 7.06 16.15 2.62
CA PHE A 59 6.46 15.65 3.88
C PHE A 59 5.48 14.48 3.67
N GLY A 60 4.69 14.50 2.60
CA GLY A 60 3.70 13.47 2.31
C GLY A 60 4.33 12.18 1.78
N THR A 61 5.34 12.28 0.91
CA THR A 61 6.01 11.10 0.34
C THR A 61 6.66 10.22 1.43
N PRO A 62 7.45 10.77 2.38
CA PRO A 62 7.96 9.98 3.50
C PRO A 62 6.87 9.46 4.44
N ALA A 63 5.79 10.22 4.64
CA ALA A 63 4.68 9.76 5.46
C ALA A 63 4.01 8.52 4.86
N LEU A 64 3.87 8.43 3.53
CA LEU A 64 3.35 7.23 2.87
C LEU A 64 4.30 6.04 3.02
N LEU A 65 5.62 6.25 2.96
CA LEU A 65 6.58 5.16 3.20
C LEU A 65 6.53 4.61 4.63
N ILE A 66 6.30 5.48 5.61
CA ILE A 66 6.32 5.09 7.04
C ILE A 66 4.96 4.49 7.46
N PHE A 67 3.86 5.09 7.03
CA PHE A 67 2.51 4.75 7.49
C PHE A 67 1.69 3.99 6.43
N GLY A 68 2.23 3.77 5.24
CA GLY A 68 1.51 3.19 4.11
C GLY A 68 0.90 1.84 4.42
N SER A 69 1.68 0.92 5.00
CA SER A 69 1.20 -0.42 5.39
C SER A 69 0.07 -0.37 6.44
N SER A 70 0.09 0.63 7.33
CA SER A 70 -0.97 0.83 8.34
C SER A 70 -2.26 1.38 7.73
N LEU A 71 -2.17 2.05 6.58
CA LEU A 71 -3.32 2.52 5.80
C LEU A 71 -3.85 1.45 4.85
N THR A 72 -2.97 0.72 4.16
CA THR A 72 -3.36 -0.26 3.15
C THR A 72 -3.85 -1.57 3.76
N ALA A 73 -3.23 -2.06 4.84
CA ALA A 73 -3.59 -3.36 5.40
C ALA A 73 -5.06 -3.47 5.85
N PRO A 74 -5.65 -2.48 6.57
CA PRO A 74 -7.07 -2.50 6.93
C PRO A 74 -7.99 -2.46 5.70
N LEU A 75 -7.59 -1.74 4.65
CA LEU A 75 -8.37 -1.63 3.41
C LEU A 75 -8.39 -2.97 2.67
N ILE A 76 -7.24 -3.62 2.52
CA ILE A 76 -7.15 -4.95 1.91
C ILE A 76 -7.92 -5.97 2.75
N TYR A 77 -7.84 -5.90 4.08
CA TYR A 77 -8.61 -6.79 4.96
C TYR A 77 -10.13 -6.60 4.78
N HIS A 78 -10.66 -5.37 4.73
CA HIS A 78 -12.11 -5.14 4.64
C HIS A 78 -12.70 -5.33 3.23
N TYR A 79 -11.94 -4.98 2.19
CA TYR A 79 -12.44 -4.95 0.81
C TYR A 79 -11.83 -6.03 -0.09
N GLY A 80 -10.81 -6.74 0.40
CA GLY A 80 -10.23 -7.88 -0.29
C GLY A 80 -11.08 -9.14 -0.14
N VAL A 81 -10.80 -10.11 -0.99
CA VAL A 81 -11.40 -11.43 -0.96
C VAL A 81 -10.51 -12.41 -0.19
N PRO A 82 -11.08 -13.39 0.51
CA PRO A 82 -10.29 -14.39 1.23
C PRO A 82 -9.55 -15.31 0.27
N GLY A 83 -8.38 -15.76 0.70
CA GLY A 83 -7.54 -16.72 -0.02
C GLY A 83 -6.59 -17.45 0.92
N GLN A 84 -5.78 -18.32 0.32
CA GLN A 84 -4.68 -18.99 1.01
C GLN A 84 -3.39 -18.75 0.26
N ALA A 85 -2.29 -18.71 0.98
CA ALA A 85 -0.97 -18.54 0.40
C ALA A 85 0.04 -19.46 1.09
N VAL A 86 1.12 -19.77 0.37
CA VAL A 86 2.25 -20.54 0.90
C VAL A 86 3.55 -19.83 0.54
N ILE A 87 4.48 -19.76 1.49
CA ILE A 87 5.84 -19.30 1.20
C ILE A 87 6.58 -20.44 0.51
N VAL A 88 7.12 -20.17 -0.68
CA VAL A 88 7.87 -21.12 -1.49
C VAL A 88 9.37 -21.01 -1.20
N SER A 89 9.87 -19.79 -1.00
CA SER A 89 11.27 -19.53 -0.69
C SER A 89 11.44 -18.18 0.00
N SER A 90 12.58 -17.98 0.65
CA SER A 90 13.03 -16.68 1.14
C SER A 90 14.47 -16.40 0.71
N ALA A 91 14.79 -15.14 0.48
CA ALA A 91 16.13 -14.69 0.11
C ALA A 91 16.42 -13.31 0.74
N GLN A 92 17.66 -13.06 1.13
CA GLN A 92 18.05 -11.72 1.60
C GLN A 92 18.09 -10.74 0.42
N THR A 93 17.57 -9.53 0.64
CA THR A 93 17.60 -8.46 -0.38
C THR A 93 18.90 -7.65 -0.38
N GLY A 94 19.72 -7.81 0.67
CA GLY A 94 20.88 -6.95 0.94
C GLY A 94 20.52 -5.63 1.62
N ASN A 95 19.23 -5.31 1.78
CA ASN A 95 18.79 -4.11 2.49
C ASN A 95 18.71 -4.35 4.01
N ILE A 96 18.84 -3.26 4.77
CA ILE A 96 18.66 -3.25 6.22
C ILE A 96 17.55 -2.26 6.56
N TYR A 97 16.57 -2.71 7.34
CA TYR A 97 15.49 -1.89 7.87
C TYR A 97 15.43 -2.04 9.38
N ASN A 98 15.46 -0.94 10.14
CA ASN A 98 15.50 -0.95 11.61
C ASN A 98 16.55 -1.91 12.20
N ASN A 99 17.78 -1.88 11.66
CA ASN A 99 18.90 -2.75 12.06
C ASN A 99 18.65 -4.26 11.88
N GLN A 100 17.66 -4.64 11.07
CA GLN A 100 17.36 -6.03 10.70
C GLN A 100 17.54 -6.21 9.19
N PRO A 101 18.10 -7.34 8.73
CA PRO A 101 18.16 -7.64 7.31
C PRO A 101 16.76 -7.82 6.73
N VAL A 102 16.53 -7.23 5.56
CA VAL A 102 15.26 -7.37 4.84
C VAL A 102 15.27 -8.66 4.03
N GLU A 103 14.33 -9.54 4.32
CA GLU A 103 14.11 -10.79 3.60
C GLU A 103 12.98 -10.61 2.59
N ARG A 104 13.17 -11.12 1.38
CA ARG A 104 12.14 -11.28 0.37
C ARG A 104 11.56 -12.68 0.44
N TYR A 105 10.25 -12.79 0.60
CA TYR A 105 9.53 -14.05 0.58
C TYR A 105 8.83 -14.21 -0.76
N THR A 106 9.12 -15.30 -1.47
CA THR A 106 8.36 -15.70 -2.65
C THR A 106 7.16 -16.51 -2.19
N VAL A 107 5.98 -16.13 -2.66
CA VAL A 107 4.70 -16.67 -2.21
C VAL A 107 3.90 -17.16 -3.39
N GLU A 108 3.29 -18.33 -3.24
CA GLU A 108 2.23 -18.79 -4.14
C GLU A 108 0.88 -18.51 -3.48
N LEU A 109 0.13 -17.58 -4.05
CA LEU A 109 -1.23 -17.22 -3.62
C LEU A 109 -2.24 -18.03 -4.44
N GLN A 110 -3.16 -18.68 -3.75
CA GLN A 110 -4.28 -19.39 -4.34
C GLN A 110 -5.55 -18.54 -4.25
N LYS A 111 -6.10 -18.19 -5.42
CA LYS A 111 -7.36 -17.49 -5.55
C LYS A 111 -8.57 -18.38 -5.26
N ALA A 112 -9.73 -17.75 -5.09
CA ALA A 112 -10.99 -18.45 -4.87
C ALA A 112 -11.42 -19.34 -6.06
N ASP A 113 -10.98 -19.02 -7.28
CA ASP A 113 -11.21 -19.82 -8.50
C ASP A 113 -10.21 -20.99 -8.66
N GLY A 114 -9.30 -21.18 -7.70
CA GLY A 114 -8.26 -22.20 -7.72
C GLY A 114 -7.00 -21.80 -8.51
N GLN A 115 -6.98 -20.64 -9.18
CA GLN A 115 -5.80 -20.15 -9.88
C GLN A 115 -4.69 -19.82 -8.87
N LYS A 116 -3.48 -20.27 -9.18
CA LYS A 116 -2.27 -19.96 -8.41
C LYS A 116 -1.51 -18.80 -9.05
N ILE A 117 -1.10 -17.83 -8.25
CA ILE A 117 -0.30 -16.69 -8.65
C ILE A 117 0.99 -16.67 -7.83
N ALA A 118 2.12 -16.59 -8.54
CA ALA A 118 3.40 -16.32 -7.90
C ALA A 118 3.53 -14.81 -7.64
N THR A 119 3.82 -14.44 -6.41
CA THR A 119 4.08 -13.07 -5.98
C THR A 119 5.20 -13.06 -4.94
N HIS A 120 5.57 -11.89 -4.45
CA HIS A 120 6.53 -11.75 -3.35
C HIS A 120 6.13 -10.60 -2.44
N PHE A 121 6.72 -10.57 -1.25
CA PHE A 121 6.72 -9.42 -0.35
C PHE A 121 8.06 -9.36 0.38
N ASP A 122 8.46 -8.17 0.80
CA ASP A 122 9.65 -7.94 1.59
C ASP A 122 9.27 -7.83 3.08
N SER A 123 10.13 -8.27 4.00
CA SER A 123 9.83 -8.26 5.43
C SER A 123 9.56 -6.86 5.98
N SER A 124 10.07 -5.83 5.29
CA SER A 124 9.84 -4.41 5.54
C SER A 124 8.46 -3.90 5.12
N ASP A 125 7.67 -4.69 4.40
CA ASP A 125 6.34 -4.25 3.92
C ASP A 125 5.29 -4.31 5.04
N PHE A 126 5.54 -5.09 6.10
CA PHE A 126 4.62 -5.32 7.22
C PHE A 126 3.19 -5.63 6.75
N ASN A 127 3.06 -6.48 5.73
CA ASN A 127 1.81 -6.85 5.08
C ASN A 127 0.94 -7.81 5.94
N VAL A 128 0.76 -7.49 7.22
CA VAL A 128 -0.02 -8.28 8.17
C VAL A 128 -1.16 -7.49 8.76
N TYR A 129 -2.24 -8.19 9.06
CA TYR A 129 -3.40 -7.61 9.73
C TYR A 129 -3.84 -8.43 10.95
N PRO A 130 -4.13 -7.79 12.10
CA PRO A 130 -3.83 -6.39 12.44
C PRO A 130 -2.32 -6.10 12.40
N SER A 131 -1.95 -4.83 12.18
CA SER A 131 -0.56 -4.39 12.17
C SER A 131 0.12 -4.68 13.52
N ARG A 132 1.37 -5.16 13.48
CA ARG A 132 2.17 -5.48 14.66
C ARG A 132 3.59 -4.95 14.51
N ASN A 133 4.20 -4.53 15.62
CA ASN A 133 5.59 -4.05 15.65
C ASN A 133 6.61 -5.14 15.34
N GLN A 134 6.25 -6.40 15.60
CA GLN A 134 7.05 -7.57 15.29
C GLN A 134 6.15 -8.61 14.65
N VAL A 135 6.60 -9.12 13.50
CA VAL A 135 5.88 -10.09 12.70
C VAL A 135 6.75 -11.31 12.58
N ARG A 136 6.18 -12.48 12.88
CA ARG A 136 6.80 -13.76 12.58
C ARG A 136 6.04 -14.36 11.40
N TYR A 137 6.68 -14.37 10.23
CA TYR A 137 6.07 -14.95 9.03
C TYR A 137 6.04 -16.49 9.13
N PRO A 138 5.05 -17.13 8.49
CA PRO A 138 4.96 -18.60 8.42
C PRO A 138 6.21 -19.24 7.80
N ALA A 139 6.48 -20.50 8.15
CA ALA A 139 7.58 -21.23 7.53
C ALA A 139 7.24 -21.61 6.08
N ALA A 140 8.28 -21.83 5.25
CA ALA A 140 8.09 -22.29 3.88
C ALA A 140 7.28 -23.60 3.84
N GLY A 141 6.36 -23.70 2.88
CA GLY A 141 5.45 -24.83 2.72
C GLY A 141 4.27 -24.87 3.70
N GLN A 142 4.19 -23.97 4.70
CA GLN A 142 3.02 -23.87 5.57
C GLN A 142 1.97 -22.93 4.97
N PRO A 143 0.72 -23.40 4.74
CA PRO A 143 -0.35 -22.56 4.24
C PRO A 143 -0.81 -21.57 5.32
N PHE A 144 -1.12 -20.34 4.91
CA PHE A 144 -1.65 -19.31 5.79
C PHE A 144 -2.79 -18.52 5.12
N PRO A 145 -3.76 -18.03 5.91
CA PRO A 145 -4.87 -17.23 5.41
C PRO A 145 -4.42 -15.84 4.99
N VAL A 146 -4.94 -15.37 3.87
CA VAL A 146 -4.72 -14.02 3.34
C VAL A 146 -6.02 -13.39 2.88
N HIS A 147 -6.06 -12.06 2.88
CA HIS A 147 -7.00 -11.29 2.07
C HIS A 147 -6.22 -10.59 0.95
N TYR A 148 -6.75 -10.57 -0.27
CA TYR A 148 -6.14 -9.92 -1.42
C TYR A 148 -7.15 -9.15 -2.25
N LEU A 149 -6.70 -8.14 -2.98
CA LEU A 149 -7.56 -7.42 -3.93
C LEU A 149 -7.66 -8.24 -5.23
N ALA A 150 -8.86 -8.55 -5.69
CA ALA A 150 -9.07 -9.43 -6.85
C ALA A 150 -8.46 -8.83 -8.13
N SER A 151 -8.57 -7.51 -8.29
CA SER A 151 -7.93 -6.77 -9.39
C SER A 151 -6.40 -6.61 -9.27
N ARG A 152 -5.83 -6.79 -8.08
CA ARG A 152 -4.37 -6.77 -7.82
C ARG A 152 -3.97 -7.82 -6.77
N PRO A 153 -3.86 -9.10 -7.13
CA PRO A 153 -3.59 -10.17 -6.16
C PRO A 153 -2.23 -10.07 -5.44
N GLN A 154 -1.28 -9.32 -6.01
CA GLN A 154 -0.02 -8.98 -5.37
C GLN A 154 -0.18 -8.06 -4.14
N SER A 155 -1.28 -7.32 -4.04
CA SER A 155 -1.64 -6.52 -2.88
C SER A 155 -2.49 -7.39 -1.95
N PHE A 156 -1.84 -8.01 -0.99
CA PHE A 156 -2.47 -8.92 -0.03
C PHE A 156 -1.97 -8.65 1.39
N VAL A 157 -2.76 -9.08 2.36
CA VAL A 157 -2.41 -9.09 3.78
C VAL A 157 -2.50 -10.49 4.36
N ILE A 158 -1.54 -10.81 5.21
CA ILE A 158 -1.50 -12.05 5.97
C ILE A 158 -2.32 -11.87 7.25
N LEU A 159 -3.25 -12.79 7.49
CA LEU A 159 -4.05 -12.76 8.70
C LEU A 159 -3.33 -13.52 9.82
N VAL A 160 -3.04 -12.81 10.91
CA VAL A 160 -2.43 -13.41 12.10
C VAL A 160 -3.51 -13.98 13.01
N GLU A 161 -3.23 -15.05 13.75
CA GLU A 161 -4.17 -15.66 14.70
C GLU A 161 -4.84 -14.61 15.61
N GLY A 162 -6.18 -14.67 15.69
CA GLY A 162 -7.03 -13.68 16.36
C GLY A 162 -7.66 -12.62 15.44
N ALA A 163 -7.30 -12.58 14.15
CA ALA A 163 -7.83 -11.66 13.14
C ALA A 163 -8.99 -12.20 12.29
N ALA A 164 -9.38 -13.46 12.50
CA ALA A 164 -10.42 -14.10 11.68
C ALA A 164 -11.72 -13.27 11.76
N PRO A 165 -12.32 -12.89 10.61
CA PRO A 165 -13.66 -12.33 10.62
C PRO A 165 -14.58 -13.31 11.34
N GLN A 166 -15.42 -12.80 12.23
CA GLN A 166 -16.58 -13.54 12.71
C GLN A 166 -17.45 -13.82 11.49
N ALA A 167 -17.21 -14.95 10.82
CA ALA A 167 -18.22 -15.56 9.99
C ALA A 167 -19.43 -15.78 10.91
N GLU A 168 -20.55 -15.16 10.55
CA GLU A 168 -21.85 -15.29 11.21
C GLU A 168 -22.04 -16.74 11.69
N ARG A 169 -22.21 -16.88 13.01
CA ARG A 169 -22.78 -18.09 13.61
C ARG A 169 -24.29 -18.04 13.48
#